data_AF-A0A1M6R5P3-F1
#
_entry.id   AF-A0A1M6R5P3-F1
#
_cell.length_a   1.000
_cell.length_b   1.000
_cell.length_c   1.000
_cell.angle_alpha   90.00
_cell.angle_beta   90.00
_cell.angle_gamma   90.00
#
_symmetry.space_group_name_H-M   'P 1'
#
loop_
_entity.id
_entity.type
_entity.pdbx_description
1 polymer ?
#
loop_
_entity_poly.entity_id
_entity_poly.type
_entity_poly.pdbx_seq_one_letter_code
_entity_poly.pdbx_strand_id
1 'polypeptide(L)' 'MASKYGWWSVSFDLKLEGQQVYWDELSEVTQEHICKEILGGCRQGEICEVDDED' A
#
# COMPACT_ATOMS: atom_id res chain seq x y z
N MET A 1 31.28 -14.75 -11.72
CA MET A 1 30.49 -13.57 -11.30
C MET A 1 30.18 -13.72 -9.82
N ALA A 2 30.47 -12.72 -9.00
CA ALA A 2 30.05 -12.72 -7.59
C ALA A 2 28.66 -12.09 -7.50
N SER A 3 27.68 -12.84 -7.00
CA SER A 3 26.35 -12.30 -6.72
C SER A 3 26.42 -11.39 -5.49
N LYS A 4 25.78 -10.22 -5.58
CA LYS A 4 25.58 -9.32 -4.42
C LYS A 4 24.14 -9.47 -3.94
N TYR A 5 23.97 -9.54 -2.64
CA TYR A 5 22.67 -9.65 -1.98
C TYR A 5 22.48 -8.44 -1.07
N GLY A 6 21.22 -8.08 -0.84
CA GLY A 6 20.84 -6.97 0.04
C GLY A 6 19.38 -7.10 0.45
N TRP A 7 18.97 -6.25 1.39
CA TRP A 7 17.60 -6.18 1.89
C TRP A 7 17.01 -4.82 1.52
N TRP A 8 15.73 -4.82 1.19
CA TRP A 8 14.96 -3.59 1.03
C TRP A 8 13.67 -3.72 1.84
N SER A 9 13.18 -2.59 2.34
CA SER A 9 11.92 -2.47 3.06
C SER A 9 11.24 -1.17 2.66
N VAL A 10 9.91 -1.17 2.65
CA VAL A 10 9.08 0.02 2.46
C VAL A 10 8.12 0.13 3.63
N SER A 11 7.86 1.36 4.08
CA SER A 11 6.90 1.66 5.14
C SER A 11 6.02 2.81 4.68
N PHE A 12 4.72 2.67 4.89
CA PHE A 12 3.71 3.66 4.53
C PHE A 12 3.08 4.23 5.80
N ASP A 13 2.73 5.51 5.79
CA ASP A 13 1.86 6.13 6.80
C ASP A 13 0.43 6.05 6.26
N LEU A 14 -0.33 5.03 6.68
CA LEU A 14 -1.68 4.76 6.20
C LEU A 14 -2.68 5.34 7.21
N LYS A 15 -3.58 6.19 6.72
CA LYS A 15 -4.65 6.78 7.53
C LYS A 15 -5.98 6.67 6.81
N LEU A 16 -6.96 6.13 7.52
CA LEU A 16 -8.36 6.12 7.12
C LEU A 16 -9.15 6.92 8.15
N GLU A 17 -9.91 7.91 7.68
CA GLU A 17 -10.70 8.82 8.54
C GLU A 17 -9.89 9.44 9.70
N GLY A 18 -8.60 9.70 9.46
CA GLY A 18 -7.67 10.25 10.46
C GLY A 18 -7.14 9.25 11.49
N GLN A 19 -7.56 7.99 11.43
CA GLN A 19 -7.03 6.90 12.25
C GLN A 19 -5.90 6.18 11.53
N GLN A 20 -4.83 5.87 12.27
CA GLN A 20 -3.74 5.08 11.74
C GLN A 20 -4.17 3.63 11.58
N VAL A 21 -3.94 3.06 10.40
CA VAL A 21 -4.25 1.67 10.08
C VAL A 21 -3.00 0.95 9.58
N TYR A 22 -3.01 -0.37 9.67
CA TYR A 22 -1.97 -1.24 9.14
C TYR A 22 -2.37 -1.76 7.75
N TRP A 23 -1.36 -2.16 6.97
CA TRP A 23 -1.57 -2.68 5.61
C TRP A 23 -2.56 -3.87 5.61
N ASP A 24 -2.42 -4.77 6.57
CA ASP A 24 -3.24 -5.99 6.68
C ASP A 24 -4.70 -5.69 7.14
N GLU A 25 -5.00 -4.44 7.50
CA GLU A 25 -6.36 -3.98 7.85
C GLU A 25 -7.11 -3.40 6.65
N LEU A 26 -6.42 -3.13 5.53
CA LEU A 26 -7.02 -2.67 4.29
C LEU A 26 -7.66 -3.83 3.52
N SER A 27 -8.73 -3.56 2.76
CA SER A 27 -9.30 -4.56 1.85
C SER A 27 -8.33 -4.94 0.73
N GLU A 28 -8.49 -6.15 0.18
CA GLU A 28 -7.62 -6.64 -0.92
C GLU A 28 -7.67 -5.69 -2.13
N VAL A 29 -8.85 -5.13 -2.42
CA VAL A 29 -9.05 -4.15 -3.52
C VAL A 29 -8.22 -2.88 -3.28
N THR A 30 -8.26 -2.34 -2.06
CA THR A 30 -7.46 -1.16 -1.69
C THR A 30 -5.96 -1.46 -1.74
N GLN A 31 -5.53 -2.61 -1.23
CA GLN A 31 -4.14 -3.05 -1.28
C GLN A 31 -3.65 -3.12 -2.74
N GLU A 32 -4.42 -3.74 -3.63
CA GLU A 32 -4.11 -3.79 -5.06
C GLU A 32 -4.00 -2.40 -5.70
N HIS A 33 -4.91 -1.49 -5.34
CA HIS A 33 -4.90 -0.12 -5.84
C HIS A 33 -3.60 0.59 -5.46
N ILE A 34 -3.20 0.52 -4.19
CA ILE A 34 -1.96 1.14 -3.70
C ILE A 34 -0.74 0.52 -4.40
N CYS A 35 -0.71 -0.80 -4.61
CA CYS A 35 0.37 -1.46 -5.35
C CYS A 35 0.46 -0.96 -6.80
N LYS A 36 -0.67 -0.77 -7.50
CA LYS A 36 -0.70 -0.23 -8.87
C LYS A 36 -0.14 1.19 -8.93
N GLU A 37 -0.51 2.05 -7.99
CA GLU A 37 0.03 3.41 -7.89
C GLU A 37 1.54 3.41 -7.66
N ILE A 38 2.05 2.56 -6.76
CA ILE A 38 3.50 2.44 -6.51
C ILE A 38 4.25 1.97 -7.76
N LEU A 39 3.70 1.00 -8.50
CA LEU A 39 4.27 0.56 -9.78
C LEU A 39 4.26 1.67 -10.84
N GLY A 40 3.27 2.57 -10.78
CA GLY A 40 3.21 3.80 -11.58
C GLY A 40 4.23 4.87 -11.19
N GLY A 41 4.97 4.66 -10.09
CA GLY A 41 5.97 5.60 -9.57
C GLY A 41 5.43 6.55 -8.49
N CYS A 42 4.18 6.38 -8.07
CA CYS A 42 3.62 7.14 -6.96
C CYS A 42 4.28 6.72 -5.64
N ARG A 43 4.42 7.68 -4.72
CA ARG A 43 4.97 7.47 -3.37
C ARG A 43 3.99 7.82 -2.26
N GLN A 44 2.84 8.37 -2.64
CA GLN A 44 1.71 8.77 -1.81
C GLN A 44 0.47 8.81 -2.70
N GLY A 45 -0.70 8.62 -2.12
CA GLY A 45 -1.99 8.64 -2.80
C GLY A 45 -3.14 8.64 -1.80
N GLU A 46 -4.35 8.84 -2.28
CA GLU A 46 -5.55 8.70 -1.46
C GLU A 46 -5.89 7.21 -1.29
N ILE A 47 -6.38 6.86 -0.10
CA ILE A 47 -6.90 5.53 0.19
C ILE A 47 -8.42 5.64 0.10
N CYS A 48 -9.03 4.82 -0.74
CA CYS A 48 -10.48 4.72 -0.87
C CYS A 48 -10.87 3.28 -0.52
N GLU A 49 -11.33 3.06 0.70
CA GLU A 49 -11.98 1.81 1.07
C GLU A 49 -13.38 1.84 0.47
N VAL A 50 -13.65 0.86 -0.38
CA VAL A 50 -14.98 0.56 -0.88
C VAL A 50 -15.42 -0.71 -0.15
N ASP A 51 -16.43 -0.60 0.70
CA ASP A 51 -17.13 -1.76 1.20
C ASP A 51 -17.77 -2.46 -0.01
N ASP A 52 -17.40 -3.73 -0.26
CA ASP A 52 -18.03 -4.59 -1.27
C ASP A 52 -19.45 -5.01 -0.81
N GLU A 53 -20.29 -4.04 -0.45
CA GLU A 53 -21.73 -4.18 -0.24
C GLU A 53 -22.48 -3.23 -1.20
N ASP A 54 -22.35 -3.44 -2.52
CA ASP A 54 -23.36 -3.08 -3.53
C ASP A 54 -23.14 -3.82 -4.88
#